data_AF-A0A0W7WIM8-F1
#
_entry.id   AF-A0A0W7WIM8-F1
#
_cell.length_a   1.000
_cell.length_b   1.000
_cell.length_c   1.000
_cell.angle_alpha   90.00
_cell.angle_beta   90.00
_cell.angle_gamma   90.00
#
_symmetry.space_group_name_H-M   'P 1'
#
loop_
_entity.id
_entity.type
_entity.pdbx_description
1 polymer ?
#
loop_
_entity_poly.entity_id
_entity_poly.type
_entity_poly.pdbx_seq_one_letter_code
_entity_poly.pdbx_strand_id
1 'polypeptide(L)'
;MQMSPEYVLFGVAVLIVILSSHWRRSRLRRAVRDLSTPARRQLGPEPEFEPPAGAATGDLQAFAALHRRTKRIQHVCWGLALLWLAYVLVLLSGGTAP
;
A
#
# COMPACT_ATOMS: atom_id res chain seq x y z
N MET A 1 -3.05 -30.73 -12.40
CA MET A 1 -3.52 -29.84 -11.33
C MET A 1 -4.41 -28.79 -11.98
N GLN A 2 -5.73 -28.98 -11.94
CA GLN A 2 -6.67 -27.96 -12.44
C GLN A 2 -6.55 -26.76 -11.50
N MET A 3 -6.00 -25.66 -11.98
CA MET A 3 -5.94 -24.40 -11.23
C MET A 3 -7.38 -23.93 -11.05
N SER A 4 -7.98 -24.25 -9.89
CA SER A 4 -9.34 -23.86 -9.61
C SER A 4 -9.46 -22.33 -9.76
N PRO A 5 -10.42 -21.80 -10.55
CA PRO A 5 -10.54 -20.37 -10.86
C PRO A 5 -10.54 -19.45 -9.62
N GLU A 6 -11.02 -19.98 -8.50
CA GLU A 6 -10.97 -19.38 -7.17
C GLU A 6 -9.56 -18.97 -6.71
N TYR A 7 -8.52 -19.74 -7.01
CA TYR A 7 -7.13 -19.37 -6.70
C TYR A 7 -6.65 -18.19 -7.53
N VAL A 8 -7.11 -18.05 -8.78
CA VAL A 8 -6.77 -16.90 -9.63
C VAL A 8 -7.43 -15.64 -9.10
N LEU A 9 -8.71 -15.72 -8.70
CA LEU A 9 -9.46 -14.60 -8.14
C LEU A 9 -8.87 -14.10 -6.80
N PHE A 10 -8.48 -15.03 -5.92
CA PHE A 10 -7.74 -14.69 -4.69
C PHE A 10 -6.35 -14.15 -5.00
N GLY A 11 -5.65 -14.76 -5.96
CA GLY A 11 -4.35 -14.33 -6.43
C GLY A 11 -4.34 -12.86 -6.82
N VAL A 12 -5.34 -12.40 -7.60
CA VAL A 12 -5.49 -11.00 -8.01
C VAL A 12 -5.61 -10.05 -6.81
N ALA A 13 -6.42 -10.39 -5.81
CA ALA A 13 -6.59 -9.57 -4.61
C ALA A 13 -5.27 -9.42 -3.85
N VAL A 14 -4.55 -10.52 -3.65
CA VAL A 14 -3.24 -10.54 -2.99
C VAL A 14 -2.21 -9.75 -3.81
N LEU A 15 -2.23 -9.89 -5.13
CA LEU A 15 -1.33 -9.18 -6.04
C LEU A 15 -1.52 -7.67 -5.95
N ILE A 16 -2.76 -7.18 -5.88
CA ILE A 16 -3.05 -5.73 -5.71
C ILE A 16 -2.45 -5.21 -4.40
N VAL A 17 -2.61 -5.95 -3.30
CA VAL A 17 -2.08 -5.55 -1.98
C VAL A 17 -0.55 -5.57 -1.98
N ILE A 18 0.07 -6.64 -2.50
CA ILE A 18 1.52 -6.79 -2.59
C ILE A 18 2.11 -5.69 -3.48
N LEU A 19 1.53 -5.48 -4.67
CA LEU A 19 2.03 -4.51 -5.64
C LEU A 19 1.92 -3.08 -5.09
N SER A 20 0.81 -2.73 -4.41
CA SER A 20 0.68 -1.41 -3.77
C SER A 20 1.69 -1.22 -2.63
N SER A 21 1.94 -2.26 -1.84
CA SER A 21 2.90 -2.24 -0.73
C SER A 21 4.34 -2.13 -1.25
N HIS A 22 4.67 -2.86 -2.30
CA HIS A 22 5.98 -2.82 -2.94
C HIS A 22 6.25 -1.47 -3.61
N TRP A 23 5.23 -0.93 -4.28
CA TRP A 23 5.29 0.41 -4.87
C TRP A 23 5.48 1.50 -3.82
N ARG A 24 4.72 1.44 -2.70
CA ARG A 24 4.89 2.36 -1.56
C ARG A 24 6.32 2.32 -1.03
N ARG A 25 6.86 1.13 -0.77
CA ARG A 25 8.23 0.95 -0.26
C ARG A 25 9.27 1.51 -1.22
N SER A 26 9.16 1.20 -2.51
CA SER A 26 10.08 1.71 -3.53
C SER A 26 10.02 3.24 -3.64
N ARG A 27 8.82 3.83 -3.57
CA ARG A 27 8.63 5.28 -3.67
C ARG A 27 9.16 6.02 -2.45
N LEU A 28 8.90 5.51 -1.25
CA LEU A 28 9.45 6.06 0.00
C LEU A 28 10.98 5.95 0.02
N ARG A 29 11.55 4.81 -0.36
CA ARG A 29 13.01 4.61 -0.41
C ARG A 29 13.70 5.61 -1.35
N ARG A 30 13.11 5.91 -2.51
CA ARG A 30 13.62 6.95 -3.42
C ARG A 30 13.55 8.33 -2.77
N ALA A 31 12.42 8.70 -2.18
CA ALA A 31 12.27 10.00 -1.52
C ALA A 31 13.21 10.18 -0.31
N VAL A 32 13.50 9.11 0.44
CA VAL A 32 14.49 9.12 1.54
C VAL A 32 15.91 9.32 1.03
N ARG A 33 16.24 8.82 -0.16
CA ARG A 33 17.56 9.03 -0.77
C ARG A 33 17.76 10.49 -1.17
N ASP A 34 16.68 11.17 -1.57
CA ASP A 34 16.73 12.56 -2.01
C ASP A 34 16.69 13.56 -0.82
N LEU A 35 16.50 13.06 0.41
CA LEU A 35 16.52 13.85 1.65
C LEU A 35 17.95 14.13 2.13
N SER A 36 18.15 15.31 2.69
CA SER A 36 19.41 15.67 3.36
C SER A 36 19.70 14.75 4.55
N THR A 37 20.99 14.52 4.84
CA THR A 37 21.46 13.67 5.96
C THR A 37 20.82 14.02 7.31
N PRO A 38 20.68 15.30 7.74
CA PRO A 38 20.01 15.63 9.00
C PRO A 38 18.51 15.27 8.98
N ALA A 39 17.82 15.47 7.86
CA ALA A 39 16.42 15.13 7.70
C ALA A 39 16.18 13.61 7.75
N ARG A 40 17.10 12.83 7.18
CA ARG A 40 17.06 11.36 7.21
C ARG A 40 17.24 10.77 8.62
N ARG A 41 17.99 11.45 9.50
CA ARG A 41 18.18 11.03 10.91
C ARG A 41 16.93 11.20 11.77
N GLN A 42 16.02 12.09 11.36
CA GLN A 42 14.76 12.33 12.07
C GLN A 42 13.66 11.33 11.69
N LEU A 43 13.89 10.49 10.67
CA LEU A 43 12.93 9.48 10.23
C LEU A 43 13.00 8.24 11.13
N GLY A 44 11.86 7.61 11.34
CA GLY A 44 11.76 6.32 12.00
C GLY A 44 12.45 5.18 11.23
N PRO A 45 12.51 3.97 11.81
CA PRO A 45 13.18 2.82 11.20
C PRO A 45 12.58 2.41 9.84
N GLU A 46 13.41 1.77 9.02
CA GLU A 46 12.92 1.04 7.84
C GLU A 46 11.90 -0.04 8.27
N PRO A 47 10.86 -0.33 7.46
CA PRO A 47 10.58 0.15 6.11
C PRO A 47 9.57 1.30 6.03
N GLU A 48 9.03 1.76 7.16
CA GLU A 48 7.92 2.72 7.17
C GLU A 48 8.39 4.17 7.11
N PHE A 49 9.62 4.47 7.55
CA PHE A 49 10.21 5.81 7.53
C PHE A 49 9.21 6.86 8.05
N GLU A 50 8.71 6.66 9.26
CA GLU A 50 7.72 7.57 9.83
C GLU A 50 8.30 8.98 9.95
N PRO A 51 7.61 10.02 9.45
CA PRO A 51 8.02 11.39 9.67
C PRO A 51 7.86 11.74 11.16
N PRO A 52 8.72 12.63 11.71
CA PRO A 52 8.64 12.99 13.13
C PRO A 52 7.27 13.61 13.46
N ALA A 53 6.80 13.33 14.68
CA ALA A 53 5.56 13.87 15.21
C ALA A 53 5.73 15.38 15.48
N GLY A 54 5.39 16.22 14.50
CA GLY A 54 5.50 17.67 14.61
C GLY A 54 5.37 18.39 13.25
N ALA A 55 5.53 19.72 13.27
CA ALA A 55 5.59 20.51 12.06
C ALA A 55 6.89 20.20 11.30
N ALA A 56 6.79 19.36 10.27
CA ALA A 56 7.89 19.07 9.37
C ALA A 56 8.29 20.35 8.62
N THR A 57 9.56 20.76 8.73
CA THR A 57 10.13 21.94 8.09
C THR A 57 11.02 21.56 6.91
N GLY A 58 11.06 22.42 5.89
CA GLY A 58 11.91 22.23 4.70
C GLY A 58 11.62 20.93 3.94
N ASP A 59 12.69 20.21 3.57
CA ASP A 59 12.63 18.95 2.80
C ASP A 59 11.74 17.89 3.45
N LEU A 60 11.64 17.91 4.78
CA LEU A 60 10.83 16.97 5.55
C LEU A 60 9.33 17.18 5.32
N GLN A 61 8.91 18.41 4.99
CA GLN A 61 7.51 18.75 4.70
C GLN A 61 7.03 18.07 3.43
N ALA A 62 7.85 18.13 2.37
CA ALA A 62 7.58 17.46 1.09
C ALA A 62 7.52 15.94 1.27
N PHE A 63 8.44 15.37 2.06
CA PHE A 63 8.41 13.95 2.41
C PHE A 63 7.16 13.57 3.22
N ALA A 64 6.80 14.33 4.24
CA ALA A 64 5.60 14.07 5.06
C ALA A 64 4.30 14.18 4.24
N ALA A 65 4.24 15.10 3.27
CA ALA A 65 3.12 15.18 2.34
C ALA A 65 3.04 13.96 1.42
N LEU A 66 4.19 13.50 0.89
CA LEU A 66 4.28 12.28 0.08
C LEU A 66 3.84 11.06 0.90
N HIS A 67 4.37 10.89 2.11
CA HIS A 67 4.05 9.78 3.02
C HIS A 67 2.53 9.72 3.32
N ARG A 68 1.90 10.86 3.60
CA ARG A 68 0.44 10.94 3.81
C ARG A 68 -0.35 10.55 2.55
N ARG A 69 0.08 11.00 1.36
CA ARG A 69 -0.55 10.63 0.09
C ARG A 69 -0.45 9.13 -0.18
N THR A 70 0.73 8.53 -0.02
CA THR A 70 0.89 7.07 -0.20
C THR A 70 0.11 6.27 0.82
N LYS A 71 -0.01 6.72 2.08
CA LYS A 71 -0.85 6.07 3.09
C LYS A 71 -2.33 6.09 2.72
N ARG A 72 -2.83 7.18 2.13
CA ARG A 72 -4.20 7.25 1.58
C ARG A 72 -4.39 6.29 0.41
N ILE A 73 -3.47 6.27 -0.55
CA ILE A 73 -3.53 5.35 -1.69
C ILE A 73 -3.55 3.90 -1.21
N GLN A 74 -2.75 3.55 -0.21
CA GLN A 74 -2.77 2.20 0.36
C GLN A 74 -4.11 1.86 1.01
N HIS A 75 -4.75 2.79 1.74
CA HIS A 75 -6.10 2.58 2.27
C HIS A 75 -7.11 2.38 1.14
N VAL A 76 -6.99 3.14 0.04
CA VAL A 76 -7.84 2.96 -1.14
C VAL A 76 -7.62 1.58 -1.77
N CYS A 77 -6.37 1.13 -1.92
CA CYS A 77 -6.07 -0.22 -2.39
C CYS A 77 -6.62 -1.30 -1.45
N TRP A 78 -6.58 -1.07 -0.14
CA TRP A 78 -7.18 -1.96 0.85
C TRP A 78 -8.71 -2.03 0.71
N GLY A 79 -9.36 -0.87 0.53
CA GLY A 79 -10.79 -0.79 0.25
C GLY A 79 -11.17 -1.49 -1.05
N LEU A 80 -10.36 -1.32 -2.11
CA LEU A 80 -10.56 -2.00 -3.39
C LEU A 80 -10.36 -3.53 -3.26
N ALA A 81 -9.36 -3.96 -2.49
CA ALA A 81 -9.13 -5.38 -2.22
C ALA A 81 -10.29 -6.00 -1.42
N LEU A 82 -10.81 -5.30 -0.41
CA LEU A 82 -12.00 -5.73 0.32
C LEU A 82 -13.24 -5.77 -0.57
N LEU A 83 -13.44 -4.75 -1.41
CA LEU A 83 -14.55 -4.70 -2.35
C LEU A 83 -14.49 -5.85 -3.36
N TRP A 84 -13.29 -6.15 -3.86
CA TRP A 84 -13.04 -7.29 -4.74
C TRP A 84 -13.33 -8.61 -4.03
N LEU A 85 -12.88 -8.78 -2.79
CA LEU A 85 -13.11 -9.99 -2.00
C LEU A 85 -14.61 -10.19 -1.72
N ALA A 86 -15.34 -9.12 -1.42
CA ALA A 86 -16.80 -9.14 -1.31
C ALA A 86 -17.47 -9.52 -2.63
N TYR A 87 -17.01 -8.98 -3.76
CA TYR A 87 -17.50 -9.35 -5.10
C TYR A 87 -17.26 -10.83 -5.41
N VAL A 88 -16.08 -11.37 -5.10
CA VAL A 88 -15.77 -12.80 -5.28
C VAL A 88 -16.68 -13.68 -4.40
N LEU A 89 -16.95 -13.28 -3.15
CA LEU A 89 -17.90 -13.98 -2.28
C LEU A 89 -19.33 -13.99 -2.85
N VAL A 90 -19.78 -12.86 -3.40
CA VAL A 90 -21.08 -12.77 -4.08
C VAL A 90 -21.11 -13.66 -5.34
N LEU A 91 -20.04 -13.68 -6.12
CA LEU A 91 -19.93 -14.52 -7.31
C LEU A 91 -19.98 -16.01 -6.96
N LEU A 92 -19.31 -16.42 -5.89
CA LEU A 92 -19.36 -17.80 -5.39
C LEU A 92 -20.75 -18.18 -4.87
N SER A 93 -21.44 -17.29 -4.16
CA SER A 93 -22.79 -17.54 -3.64
C SER A 93 -23.89 -17.48 -4.70
N GLY A 94 -23.71 -16.67 -5.75
CA GLY A 94 -24.61 -16.62 -6.92
C GLY A 94 -24.40 -17.78 -7.90
N GLY A 95 -23.19 -18.37 -7.94
CA GLY A 95 -22.88 -19.58 -8.71
C GLY A 95 -23.42 -20.87 -8.08
N THR A 96 -23.84 -20.82 -6.80
CA THR A 96 -24.58 -21.87 -6.11
C THR A 96 -26.09 -21.66 -6.19
N ALA A 97 -26.62 -21.36 -7.38
CA ALA A 97 -28.04 -21.55 -7.67
C ALA A 97 -28.20 -22.86 -8.46
N PRO A 98 -29.00 -23.83 -7.98
CA PRO A 98 -29.21 -25.12 -8.65
C PRO A 98 -29.90 -24.98 -10.01
#